data_AF-A0A9D1HKM6-F1
#
_entry.id   AF-A0A9D1HKM6-F1
#
_cell.length_a   1.000
_cell.length_b   1.000
_cell.length_c   1.000
_cell.angle_alpha   90.00
_cell.angle_beta   90.00
_cell.angle_gamma   90.00
#
_symmetry.space_group_name_H-M   'P 1'
#
loop_
_entity.id
_entity.type
_entity.pdbx_description
1 polymer ?
#
loop_
_entity_poly.entity_id
_entity_poly.type
_entity_poly.pdbx_seq_one_letter_code
_entity_poly.pdbx_strand_id
1 'polypeptide(L)'
;MSKNKPRRRLRISTLVLLCCFVVAAFAYANQFVKLQQLQEKKAYYAAVYEDLQEQNAELLETRALINDETYMERLARQRFKLIKPNEYLVLPAETNEDVEAYAGVDDNNIH
;
A
#
# COMPACT_ATOMS: atom_id res chain seq x y z
N MET A 1 -71.85 36.14 26.25
CA MET A 1 -70.50 36.45 25.73
C MET A 1 -69.68 35.17 25.64
N SER A 2 -69.60 34.52 24.47
CA SER A 2 -68.80 33.29 24.30
C SER A 2 -67.45 33.62 23.65
N LYS A 3 -66.38 33.54 24.44
CA LYS A 3 -64.99 33.78 24.00
C LYS A 3 -64.37 32.46 23.50
N ASN A 4 -64.85 31.94 22.37
CA ASN A 4 -64.28 30.74 21.75
C ASN A 4 -63.30 31.08 20.63
N LYS A 5 -62.05 31.45 20.94
CA LYS A 5 -60.93 31.42 19.98
C LYS A 5 -59.58 31.13 20.68
N PRO A 6 -59.19 29.85 20.82
CA PRO A 6 -57.75 29.53 20.85
C PRO A 6 -57.33 28.39 19.90
N ARG A 7 -58.28 27.70 19.24
CA ARG A 7 -57.96 26.51 18.42
C ARG A 7 -57.09 26.81 17.18
N ARG A 8 -57.18 28.02 16.62
CA ARG A 8 -56.42 28.41 15.42
C ARG A 8 -54.94 28.70 15.71
N ARG A 9 -54.63 29.27 16.88
CA ARG A 9 -53.25 29.57 17.32
C ARG A 9 -52.47 28.29 17.61
N LEU A 10 -53.12 27.31 18.26
CA LEU A 10 -52.53 25.99 18.52
C LEU A 10 -52.17 25.26 17.22
N ARG A 11 -53.06 25.26 16.23
CA ARG A 11 -52.80 24.65 14.91
C ARG A 11 -51.62 25.29 14.16
N ILE A 12 -51.45 26.61 14.27
CA ILE A 12 -50.32 27.31 13.66
C ILE A 12 -49.03 26.96 14.42
N SER A 13 -49.05 26.94 15.76
CA SER A 13 -47.87 26.57 16.54
C SER A 13 -47.41 25.14 16.26
N THR A 14 -48.34 24.19 16.12
CA THR A 14 -48.00 22.81 15.76
C THR A 14 -47.44 22.69 14.34
N LEU A 15 -47.95 23.51 13.41
CA LEU A 15 -47.44 23.55 12.03
C LEU A 15 -46.02 24.12 11.98
N VAL A 16 -45.75 25.19 12.74
CA VAL A 16 -44.41 25.79 12.86
C VAL A 16 -43.45 24.80 13.50
N LEU A 17 -43.87 24.12 14.57
CA LEU A 17 -43.04 23.12 15.25
C LEU A 17 -42.73 21.92 14.35
N LEU A 18 -43.71 21.44 13.58
CA LEU A 18 -43.49 20.41 12.56
C LEU A 18 -42.49 20.88 11.50
N CYS A 19 -42.64 22.11 11.00
CA CYS A 19 -41.73 22.67 10.01
C CYS A 19 -40.29 22.76 10.54
N CYS A 20 -40.11 23.27 11.77
CA CYS A 20 -38.81 23.27 12.45
C CYS A 20 -38.23 21.86 12.59
N PHE A 21 -39.07 20.88 12.94
CA PHE A 21 -38.64 19.49 13.08
C PHE A 21 -38.15 18.90 11.75
N VAL A 22 -38.86 19.17 10.65
CA VAL A 22 -38.45 18.72 9.31
C VAL A 22 -37.12 19.36 8.88
N VAL A 23 -36.94 20.67 9.12
CA VAL A 23 -35.68 21.35 8.80
C VAL A 23 -34.53 20.80 9.64
N ALA A 24 -34.76 20.58 10.94
CA ALA A 24 -33.76 20.00 11.83
C ALA A 24 -33.39 18.58 11.41
N ALA A 25 -34.37 17.74 11.07
CA ALA A 25 -34.13 16.38 10.58
C ALA A 25 -33.33 16.37 9.28
N PHE A 26 -33.64 17.28 8.35
CA PHE A 26 -32.91 17.40 7.09
C PHE A 26 -31.47 17.89 7.28
N ALA A 27 -31.25 18.86 8.18
CA ALA A 27 -29.92 19.31 8.55
C ALA A 27 -29.11 18.18 9.19
N TYR A 28 -29.73 17.42 10.09
CA TYR A 28 -29.08 16.31 10.79
C TYR A 28 -28.70 15.17 9.84
N ALA A 29 -29.57 14.82 8.89
CA ALA A 29 -29.29 13.81 7.88
C ALA A 29 -28.06 14.18 7.02
N ASN A 30 -27.97 15.44 6.59
CA ASN A 30 -26.83 15.94 5.83
C ASN A 30 -25.53 15.93 6.65
N GLN A 31 -25.61 16.28 7.94
CA GLN A 31 -24.46 16.20 8.84
C GLN A 31 -24.02 14.76 9.10
N PHE A 32 -24.96 13.82 9.19
CA PHE A 32 -24.67 12.41 9.40
C PHE A 32 -23.90 11.81 8.21
N VAL A 33 -24.33 12.10 6.97
CA VAL A 33 -23.62 11.67 5.76
C VAL A 33 -22.20 12.26 5.70
N LYS A 34 -22.04 13.54 6.00
CA LYS A 34 -20.71 14.18 6.07
C LYS A 34 -19.81 13.55 7.12
N LEU A 35 -20.38 13.20 8.28
CA LEU A 35 -19.65 12.52 9.36
C LEU A 35 -19.15 11.15 8.92
N GLN A 36 -19.97 10.36 8.24
CA GLN A 36 -19.55 9.06 7.71
C GLN A 36 -18.43 9.22 6.67
N GLN A 37 -18.57 10.15 5.72
CA GLN A 37 -17.52 10.42 4.73
C GLN A 37 -16.21 10.86 5.37
N LEU A 38 -16.27 11.65 6.45
CA LEU A 38 -15.07 12.06 7.18
C LEU A 38 -14.43 10.89 7.94
N GLN A 39 -15.22 9.97 8.49
CA GLN A 39 -14.71 8.78 9.15
C GLN A 39 -14.04 7.83 8.16
N GLU A 40 -14.63 7.60 7.00
CA GLU A 40 -14.03 6.80 5.92
C GLU A 40 -12.71 7.39 5.44
N LYS A 41 -12.68 8.71 5.19
CA LYS A 41 -11.44 9.42 4.84
C LYS A 41 -10.39 9.29 5.92
N LYS A 42 -10.77 9.43 7.20
CA LYS A 42 -9.84 9.26 8.32
C LYS A 42 -9.23 7.86 8.34
N ALA A 43 -10.04 6.82 8.14
CA ALA A 43 -9.56 5.44 8.08
C ALA A 43 -8.61 5.24 6.89
N TYR A 44 -8.97 5.75 5.71
CA TYR A 44 -8.13 5.69 4.52
C TYR A 44 -6.77 6.37 4.76
N TYR A 45 -6.76 7.61 5.24
CA TYR A 45 -5.52 8.35 5.48
C TYR A 45 -4.67 7.73 6.60
N ALA A 46 -5.29 7.10 7.60
CA ALA A 46 -4.55 6.37 8.62
C ALA A 46 -3.81 5.16 8.04
N ALA A 47 -4.48 4.37 7.18
CA ALA A 47 -3.86 3.24 6.51
C ALA A 47 -2.72 3.69 5.56
N VAL A 48 -2.94 4.75 4.78
CA VAL A 48 -1.90 5.31 3.89
C VAL A 48 -0.72 5.84 4.71
N TYR A 49 -0.97 6.45 5.87
CA TYR A 49 0.10 6.94 6.72
C TYR A 49 0.95 5.80 7.28
N GLU A 50 0.32 4.71 7.72
CA GLU A 50 1.00 3.52 8.21
C GLU A 50 1.87 2.86 7.12
N ASP A 51 1.33 2.69 5.92
CA ASP A 51 2.06 2.18 4.75
C ASP A 51 3.26 3.06 4.37
N LEU A 52 3.08 4.39 4.35
CA LEU A 52 4.18 5.32 4.09
C LEU A 52 5.24 5.27 5.19
N GLN A 53 4.85 5.04 6.44
CA GLN A 53 5.78 4.95 7.55
C GLN A 53 6.62 3.67 7.46
N GLU A 54 6.00 2.55 7.09
CA GLU A 54 6.69 1.28 6.85
C GLU A 54 7.69 1.39 5.69
N GLN A 55 7.25 1.95 4.56
CA GLN A 55 8.14 2.19 3.41
C GLN A 55 9.32 3.12 3.77
N ASN A 56 9.08 4.15 4.58
CA ASN A 56 10.15 5.05 5.03
C ASN A 56 11.16 4.31 5.90
N ALA A 57 10.70 3.46 6.82
CA ALA A 57 11.58 2.63 7.65
C ALA A 57 12.44 1.69 6.79
N GLU A 58 11.85 0.99 5.82
CA GLU A 58 12.57 0.12 4.88
C GLU A 58 13.62 0.88 4.06
N LEU A 59 13.25 2.07 3.55
CA LEU A 59 14.17 2.92 2.81
C LEU A 59 15.33 3.42 3.67
N LEU A 60 15.08 3.73 4.95
CA LEU A 60 16.13 4.14 5.89
C LEU A 60 17.09 2.99 6.21
N GLU A 61 16.57 1.77 6.40
CA GLU A 61 17.42 0.58 6.56
C GLU A 61 18.26 0.32 5.32
N THR A 62 17.64 0.40 4.14
CA THR A 62 18.32 0.25 2.85
C THR A 62 19.41 1.30 2.67
N ARG A 63 19.13 2.55 3.05
CA ARG A 63 20.12 3.64 3.03
C ARG A 63 21.27 3.39 3.99
N ALA A 64 20.99 2.87 5.19
CA ALA A 64 22.03 2.52 6.16
C ALA A 64 22.93 1.41 5.63
N LEU A 65 22.36 0.37 5.01
CA LEU A 65 23.09 -0.71 4.34
C LEU A 65 23.94 -0.20 3.18
N ILE A 66 23.39 0.71 2.35
CA ILE A 66 24.11 1.31 1.21
C ILE A 66 25.27 2.20 1.65
N ASN A 67 25.18 2.86 2.80
CA ASN A 67 26.27 3.66 3.32
C ASN A 67 27.44 2.83 3.88
N ASP A 68 27.28 1.52 4.06
CA ASP A 68 28.38 0.61 4.42
C ASP A 68 29.18 0.24 3.15
N GLU A 69 30.42 0.73 3.09
CA GLU A 69 31.36 0.51 1.99
C GLU A 69 31.55 -0.98 1.66
N THR A 70 31.52 -1.85 2.68
CA THR A 70 31.70 -3.30 2.50
C THR A 70 30.48 -3.99 1.88
N TYR A 71 29.29 -3.46 2.12
CA TYR A 71 28.05 -3.94 1.52
C TYR A 71 27.95 -3.49 0.06
N MET A 72 28.31 -2.23 -0.23
CA MET A 72 28.37 -1.71 -1.60
C MET A 72 29.40 -2.40 -2.48
N GLU A 73 30.58 -2.69 -1.93
CA GLU A 73 31.61 -3.46 -2.64
C GLU A 73 31.10 -4.87 -3.01
N ARG A 74 30.38 -5.53 -2.10
CA ARG A 74 29.79 -6.86 -2.32
C ARG A 74 28.66 -6.83 -3.35
N LEU A 75 27.77 -5.84 -3.27
CA LEU A 75 26.67 -5.66 -4.22
C LEU A 75 27.19 -5.34 -5.63
N ALA A 76 28.19 -4.46 -5.72
CA ALA A 76 28.85 -4.15 -6.99
C ALA A 76 29.50 -5.41 -7.60
N ARG A 77 30.21 -6.21 -6.80
CA ARG A 77 30.77 -7.49 -7.26
C ARG A 77 29.71 -8.44 -7.80
N GLN A 78 28.60 -8.60 -7.10
CA GLN A 78 27.49 -9.44 -7.57
C GLN A 78 26.87 -8.94 -8.86
N ARG A 79 26.64 -7.62 -8.99
CA ARG A 79 26.04 -7.01 -10.18
C ARG A 79 26.95 -7.02 -11.40
N PHE A 80 28.24 -6.76 -11.21
CA PHE A 80 29.23 -6.67 -12.29
C PHE A 80 30.01 -7.99 -12.51
N LYS A 81 29.68 -9.07 -11.78
CA LYS A 81 30.38 -10.36 -11.79
C LYS A 81 31.90 -10.22 -11.58
N LEU A 82 32.30 -9.29 -10.71
CA LEU A 82 33.71 -9.02 -10.39
C LEU A 82 34.15 -9.91 -9.23
N ILE A 83 35.30 -10.56 -9.37
CA ILE A 83 35.89 -11.47 -8.38
C ILE A 83 37.19 -10.89 -7.81
N LYS A 84 37.53 -11.16 -6.55
CA LYS A 84 38.85 -10.82 -6.00
C LYS A 84 39.95 -11.72 -6.61
N PRO A 85 41.21 -11.26 -6.64
CA PRO A 85 42.32 -12.19 -6.86
C PRO A 85 42.24 -13.32 -5.82
N ASN A 86 42.14 -14.56 -6.30
CA ASN A 86 41.92 -15.82 -5.55
C ASN A 86 40.46 -16.26 -5.30
N GLU A 87 39.46 -15.68 -5.97
CA GLU A 87 38.07 -16.19 -5.97
C GLU A 87 37.72 -16.83 -7.32
N TYR A 88 36.88 -17.87 -7.34
CA TYR A 88 36.39 -18.53 -8.56
C TYR A 88 34.88 -18.31 -8.71
N LEU A 89 34.45 -17.81 -9.88
CA LEU A 89 33.04 -17.65 -10.22
C LEU A 89 32.45 -19.01 -10.66
N VAL A 90 31.58 -19.59 -9.85
CA VAL A 90 30.82 -20.80 -10.23
C VAL A 90 29.54 -20.36 -10.93
N LEU A 91 29.50 -20.47 -12.25
CA LEU A 91 28.28 -20.33 -13.04
C LEU A 91 27.68 -21.73 -13.25
N PRO A 92 26.37 -21.93 -13.06
CA PRO A 92 25.73 -23.16 -13.50
C PRO A 92 25.93 -23.26 -15.01
N ALA A 93 26.52 -24.37 -15.47
CA ALA A 93 26.62 -24.63 -16.90
C ALA A 93 25.20 -24.71 -17.47
N GLU A 94 24.88 -23.86 -18.44
CA GLU A 94 23.74 -24.14 -19.30
C GLU A 94 24.02 -25.51 -19.94
N THR A 95 23.09 -26.45 -19.78
CA THR A 95 23.12 -27.72 -20.47
C THR A 95 23.01 -27.43 -21.97
N ASN A 96 24.17 -27.24 -22.61
CA ASN A 96 24.29 -27.14 -24.05
C ASN A 96 24.03 -28.55 -24.61
N GLU A 97 22.85 -28.76 -25.21
CA GLU A 97 22.48 -29.99 -25.93
C GLU A 97 23.45 -30.29 -27.09
N ASP A 98 24.27 -29.31 -27.47
CA ASP A 98 25.25 -29.30 -28.55
C ASP A 98 26.60 -29.95 -28.18
N VAL A 99 26.82 -30.38 -26.92
CA VAL A 99 28.03 -31.14 -26.52
C VAL A 99 27.92 -32.64 -26.83
N GLU A 100 26.70 -33.17 -27.04
CA GLU A 100 26.53 -34.59 -27.42
C GLU A 100 27.04 -34.93 -28.83
N ALA A 101 27.24 -33.92 -29.70
CA ALA A 101 27.69 -34.14 -31.08
C ALA A 101 29.20 -34.40 -31.23
N TYR A 102 30.01 -34.17 -30.19
CA TYR A 102 31.47 -34.36 -30.24
C TYR A 102 31.99 -35.51 -29.34
N ALA A 103 31.13 -36.17 -28.57
CA ALA A 103 31.48 -37.39 -27.83
C ALA A 103 31.40 -38.64 -28.73
N GLY A 104 31.99 -38.56 -29.91
CA GLY A 104 32.29 -39.71 -30.76
C GLY A 104 33.79 -39.99 -30.73
N VAL A 105 34.36 -40.23 -29.55
CA VAL A 105 35.74 -40.72 -29.43
C VAL A 105 35.68 -42.16 -28.93
N ASP A 106 36.04 -43.04 -29.87
CA ASP A 106 36.12 -44.49 -29.80
C ASP A 106 36.92 -44.97 -28.57
N ASP A 107 36.28 -45.78 -27.72
CA ASP A 107 36.81 -46.37 -26.47
C ASP A 107 37.91 -47.44 -26.70
N ASN A 108 38.42 -47.62 -27.93
CA ASN A 108 39.29 -48.74 -28.30
C ASN A 108 40.79 -48.42 -28.45
N ASN A 109 41.32 -47.33 -27.88
CA ASN A 109 42.77 -47.08 -27.96
C ASN A 109 43.40 -46.67 -26.63
N ILE A 110 43.34 -47.59 -25.66
CA ILE A 110 44.27 -47.62 -24.53
C ILE A 110 45.00 -48.97 -24.59
N HIS A 111 46.18 -48.98 -25.22
CA HIS A 111 47.21 -50.00 -25.05
C HIS A 111 48.36 -49.42 -24.23
#